data_AF-A0A2D5FN94-F1
#
_entry.id   AF-A0A2D5FN94-F1
#
_cell.length_a   1.000
_cell.length_b   1.000
_cell.length_c   1.000
_cell.angle_alpha   90.00
_cell.angle_beta   90.00
_cell.angle_gamma   90.00
#
_symmetry.space_group_name_H-M   'P 1'
#
loop_
_entity.id
_entity.type
_entity.pdbx_description
1 polymer ?
#
loop_
_entity_poly.entity_id
_entity_poly.type
_entity_poly.pdbx_seq_one_letter_code
_entity_poly.pdbx_strand_id
1 'polypeptide(L)' 'MEEGLRFAIREGGRTVGAGVVAKILD' A
#
# COMPACT_ATOMS: atom_id res chain seq x y z
N MET A 1 -0.22 -0.16 -11.93
CA MET A 1 -0.85 -0.52 -10.64
C MET A 1 -2.33 -0.65 -10.88
N GLU A 2 -3.07 -1.30 -9.99
CA GLU A 2 -4.52 -1.46 -10.10
C GLU A 2 -5.20 -0.98 -8.81
N GLU A 3 -6.43 -0.46 -8.92
CA GLU A 3 -7.27 -0.23 -7.74
C GLU A 3 -7.53 -1.57 -7.03
N GLY A 4 -7.65 -1.55 -5.71
CA GLY A 4 -7.81 -2.78 -4.92
C GLY A 4 -6.51 -3.54 -4.65
N LEU A 5 -5.38 -3.14 -5.24
CA LEU A 5 -4.07 -3.73 -4.93
C LEU A 5 -3.71 -3.50 -3.46
N ARG A 6 -3.41 -4.57 -2.74
CA ARG A 6 -3.00 -4.53 -1.32
C ARG A 6 -1.50 -4.33 -1.20
N PHE A 7 -1.08 -3.54 -0.20
CA PHE A 7 0.33 -3.31 0.08
C PHE A 7 0.59 -3.17 1.59
N ALA A 8 1.86 -3.28 1.95
CA ALA A 8 2.37 -3.06 3.30
C ALA A 8 3.43 -1.95 3.30
N ILE A 9 3.44 -1.12 4.34
CA ILE A 9 4.45 -0.10 4.59
C ILE A 9 5.43 -0.66 5.62
N ARG A 10 6.72 -0.65 5.30
CA ARG A 10 7.79 -1.21 6.16
C ARG A 10 8.86 -0.18 6.44
N GLU A 11 9.28 -0.10 7.69
CA GLU A 11 10.35 0.78 8.18
C GLU A 11 11.16 0.01 9.23
N GLY A 12 12.50 0.07 9.15
CA GLY A 12 13.38 -0.59 10.14
C GLY A 12 13.17 -2.09 10.25
N GLY A 13 12.81 -2.77 9.16
CA GLY A 13 12.59 -4.23 9.13
C GLY A 13 11.21 -4.70 9.58
N ARG A 14 10.35 -3.83 10.14
CA ARG A 14 8.99 -4.19 10.59
C ARG A 14 7.90 -3.51 9.77
N THR A 15 6.70 -4.09 9.77
CA THR A 15 5.51 -3.50 9.16
C THR A 15 4.96 -2.41 10.07
N VAL A 16 4.74 -1.23 9.53
CA VAL A 16 4.19 -0.06 10.25
C VAL A 16 2.80 0.33 9.76
N GLY A 17 2.37 -0.22 8.62
CA GLY A 17 1.04 -0.02 8.08
C GLY A 17 0.71 -1.02 6.98
N ALA A 18 -0.58 -1.11 6.66
CA ALA A 18 -1.09 -1.86 5.53
C ALA A 18 -2.23 -1.06 4.88
N GLY A 19 -2.39 -1.20 3.58
CA GLY A 19 -3.37 -0.43 2.82
C GLY A 19 -3.78 -1.11 1.53
N VAL A 20 -4.75 -0.47 0.87
CA VAL A 20 -5.27 -0.86 -0.43
C VAL A 20 -5.32 0.38 -1.31
N VAL A 21 -4.96 0.23 -2.59
CA VAL A 21 -5.03 1.35 -3.55
C VAL A 21 -6.50 1.69 -3.79
N ALA A 22 -6.90 2.91 -3.42
CA ALA A 22 -8.29 3.37 -3.53
C ALA A 22 -8.62 3.97 -4.91
N LYS A 23 -7.68 4.73 -5.49
CA LYS A 23 -7.84 5.39 -6.79
C LYS A 23 -6.48 5.66 -7.42
N ILE A 24 -6.37 5.53 -8.74
CA ILE A 24 -5.19 5.94 -9.51
C ILE A 24 -5.46 7.34 -10.09
N LEU A 25 -4.48 8.24 -9.95
CA LEU A 25 -4.50 9.57 -10.54
C LEU A 25 -3.44 9.60 -11.64
N ASP A 26 -3.79 10.13 -12.82
CA ASP A 26 -2.89 10.24 -13.98
C ASP A 26 -2.05 11.53 -13.95
#